data_AF-A0A6G1H7X9-F1
#
_entry.id   AF-A0A6G1H7X9-F1
#
_cell.length_a   1.000
_cell.length_b   1.000
_cell.length_c   1.000
_cell.angle_alpha   90.00
_cell.angle_beta   90.00
_cell.angle_gamma   90.00
#
_symmetry.space_group_name_H-M   'P 1'
#
loop_
_entity.id
_entity.type
_entity.pdbx_description
1 polymer ?
#
loop_
_entity_poly.entity_id
_entity_poly.type
_entity_poly.pdbx_seq_one_letter_code
_entity_poly.pdbx_strand_id
1 'polypeptide(L)'
;MAEETTDALLQLAKEQKEFEKDAEIDRILRAFRLDAYAVLDLQPGVPESDIKAHYRKKSLFVHPDKTKNPKAPDAFDRLAKAHQTLLDDKQRQRLDEAIGDARSVLMRERKWTADSEEVRDESFLELWRDKAKYVLMDYEKDRFRREKAMMREQGREERKAEEELTALKRKREHDKNWEKTRDERIGSWRDFADKQAAAKRGEGSKKKKKLKVLG
;
A
#
# COMPACT_ATOMS: atom_id res chain seq x y z
N MET A 1 44.35 -34.25 -34.38
CA MET A 1 45.07 -33.76 -33.17
C MET A 1 44.93 -32.25 -32.96
N ALA A 2 45.51 -31.36 -33.79
CA ALA A 2 45.44 -29.91 -33.54
C ALA A 2 44.06 -29.27 -33.82
N GLU A 3 43.32 -29.74 -34.82
CA GLU A 3 41.96 -29.25 -35.10
C GLU A 3 40.94 -29.75 -34.04
N GLU A 4 41.09 -31.00 -33.59
CA GLU A 4 40.27 -31.59 -32.52
C GLU A 4 40.47 -30.88 -31.17
N THR A 5 41.69 -30.44 -30.85
CA THR A 5 41.92 -29.65 -29.62
C THR A 5 41.31 -28.27 -29.71
N THR A 6 41.29 -27.64 -30.88
CA THR A 6 40.63 -26.33 -31.06
C THR A 6 39.11 -26.42 -30.94
N ASP A 7 38.49 -27.48 -31.46
CA ASP A 7 37.04 -27.67 -31.37
C ASP A 7 36.60 -27.97 -29.92
N ALA A 8 37.36 -28.80 -29.20
CA ALA A 8 37.12 -29.06 -27.77
C ALA A 8 37.22 -27.79 -26.91
N LEU A 9 38.18 -26.90 -27.19
CA LEU A 9 38.30 -25.61 -26.50
C LEU A 9 37.13 -24.67 -26.79
N LEU A 10 36.63 -24.65 -28.04
CA LEU A 10 35.46 -23.86 -28.41
C LEU A 10 34.17 -24.36 -27.74
N GLN A 11 34.03 -25.68 -27.62
CA GLN A 11 32.90 -26.31 -26.91
C GLN A 11 32.92 -25.94 -25.42
N LEU A 12 34.07 -26.10 -24.76
CA LEU A 12 34.27 -25.70 -23.36
C LEU A 12 33.96 -24.21 -23.14
N ALA A 13 34.41 -23.33 -24.04
CA ALA A 13 34.13 -21.91 -23.94
C ALA A 13 32.62 -21.57 -24.09
N LYS A 14 31.87 -22.34 -24.89
CA LYS A 14 30.41 -22.20 -24.99
C LYS A 14 29.71 -22.68 -23.72
N GLU A 15 30.13 -23.83 -23.20
CA GLU A 15 29.57 -24.40 -21.97
C GLU A 15 29.83 -23.49 -20.77
N GLN A 16 31.04 -22.94 -20.66
CA GLN A 16 31.38 -21.94 -19.65
C GLN A 16 30.46 -20.71 -19.74
N LYS A 17 30.20 -20.18 -20.94
CA LYS A 17 29.30 -19.04 -21.13
C LYS A 17 27.86 -19.36 -20.72
N GLU A 18 27.35 -20.55 -21.02
CA GLU A 18 26.02 -20.97 -20.57
C GLU A 18 25.97 -21.11 -19.05
N PHE A 19 27.01 -21.68 -18.43
CA PHE A 19 27.13 -21.75 -16.98
C PHE A 19 27.14 -20.37 -16.31
N GLU A 20 27.89 -19.40 -16.87
CA GLU A 20 27.92 -18.03 -16.37
C GLU A 20 26.56 -17.33 -16.48
N LYS A 21 25.81 -17.58 -17.56
CA LYS A 21 24.42 -17.09 -17.70
C LYS A 21 23.50 -17.68 -16.63
N ASP A 22 23.59 -18.99 -16.40
CA ASP A 22 22.78 -19.68 -15.39
C ASP A 22 23.10 -19.17 -13.98
N ALA A 23 24.39 -18.99 -13.67
CA ALA A 23 24.83 -18.42 -12.40
C ALA A 23 24.30 -16.99 -12.20
N GLU A 24 24.30 -16.16 -13.25
CA GLU A 24 23.76 -14.80 -13.19
C GLU A 24 22.24 -14.79 -12.99
N ILE A 25 21.51 -15.66 -13.70
CA ILE A 25 20.06 -15.83 -13.53
C ILE A 25 19.73 -16.21 -12.08
N ASP A 26 20.42 -17.21 -11.53
CA ASP A 26 20.21 -17.64 -10.15
C ASP A 26 20.54 -16.53 -9.16
N ARG A 27 21.61 -15.76 -9.39
CA ARG A 27 21.99 -14.63 -8.55
C ARG A 27 20.94 -13.52 -8.56
N ILE A 28 20.41 -13.15 -9.73
CA ILE A 28 19.31 -12.16 -9.86
C ILE A 28 18.06 -12.63 -9.09
N LEU A 29 17.73 -13.91 -9.18
CA LEU A 29 16.57 -14.47 -8.49
C LEU A 29 16.78 -14.57 -6.97
N ARG A 30 18.01 -14.79 -6.51
CA ARG A 30 18.38 -14.82 -5.08
C ARG A 30 18.56 -13.43 -4.46
N ALA A 31 18.80 -12.39 -5.26
CA ALA A 31 18.87 -11.01 -4.77
C ALA A 31 17.60 -10.66 -3.97
N PHE A 32 17.60 -9.57 -3.21
CA PHE A 32 16.39 -9.13 -2.52
C PHE A 32 15.49 -8.31 -3.46
N ARG A 33 14.17 -8.51 -3.43
CA ARG A 33 13.26 -7.92 -4.46
C ARG A 33 13.12 -6.40 -4.33
N LEU A 34 13.21 -5.89 -3.11
CA LEU A 34 13.09 -4.45 -2.83
C LEU A 34 14.41 -3.70 -3.01
N ASP A 35 15.52 -4.42 -3.17
CA ASP A 35 16.84 -3.82 -3.40
C ASP A 35 17.16 -3.88 -4.89
N ALA A 36 16.81 -2.81 -5.61
CA ALA A 36 17.04 -2.69 -7.05
C ALA A 36 18.54 -2.64 -7.41
N TYR A 37 19.38 -2.10 -6.51
CA TYR A 37 20.83 -2.06 -6.70
C TYR A 37 21.43 -3.46 -6.62
N ALA A 38 21.02 -4.28 -5.63
CA ALA A 38 21.48 -5.67 -5.53
C ALA A 38 21.04 -6.53 -6.73
N VAL A 39 19.85 -6.29 -7.29
CA VAL A 39 19.38 -6.98 -8.51
C VAL A 39 20.27 -6.64 -9.71
N LEU A 40 20.62 -5.38 -9.90
CA LEU A 40 21.49 -4.92 -10.99
C LEU A 40 22.99 -5.13 -10.71
N ASP A 41 23.36 -5.52 -9.49
CA ASP A 41 24.75 -5.60 -9.00
C ASP A 41 25.49 -4.27 -9.04
N LEU A 42 24.80 -3.23 -8.58
CA LEU A 42 25.33 -1.89 -8.47
C LEU A 42 25.44 -1.49 -7.00
N GLN A 43 26.27 -0.51 -6.73
CA GLN A 43 26.29 0.17 -5.45
C GLN A 43 25.39 1.42 -5.52
N PRO A 44 24.85 1.88 -4.39
CA PRO A 44 24.16 3.17 -4.32
C PRO A 44 25.07 4.32 -4.76
N GLY A 45 24.49 5.36 -5.37
CA GLY A 45 25.24 6.55 -5.82
C GLY A 45 25.82 6.47 -7.23
N VAL A 46 25.63 5.38 -7.96
CA VAL A 46 26.03 5.23 -9.38
C VAL A 46 25.17 6.14 -10.28
N PRO A 47 25.73 6.87 -11.26
CA PRO A 47 24.95 7.76 -12.12
C PRO A 47 23.95 7.00 -13.00
N GLU A 48 22.89 7.69 -13.42
CA GLU A 48 21.82 7.10 -14.24
C GLU A 48 22.33 6.52 -15.58
N SER A 49 23.36 7.14 -16.16
CA SER A 49 24.04 6.64 -17.38
C SER A 49 24.54 5.22 -17.22
N ASP A 50 25.14 4.93 -16.07
CA ASP A 50 25.81 3.68 -15.77
C ASP A 50 24.78 2.61 -15.39
N ILE A 51 23.69 3.01 -14.72
CA ILE A 51 22.53 2.16 -14.46
C ILE A 51 21.95 1.64 -15.79
N LYS A 52 21.73 2.54 -16.76
CA LYS A 52 21.23 2.17 -18.09
C LYS A 52 22.22 1.27 -18.84
N ALA A 53 23.52 1.56 -18.74
CA ALA A 53 24.55 0.75 -19.40
C ALA A 53 24.62 -0.68 -18.82
N HIS A 54 24.60 -0.81 -17.50
CA HIS A 54 24.60 -2.11 -16.81
C HIS A 54 23.34 -2.91 -17.11
N TYR A 55 22.17 -2.26 -17.09
CA TYR A 55 20.93 -2.92 -17.46
C TYR A 55 20.98 -3.48 -18.88
N ARG A 56 21.43 -2.69 -19.88
CA ARG A 56 21.56 -3.17 -21.27
C ARG A 56 22.50 -4.36 -21.38
N LYS A 57 23.63 -4.34 -20.69
CA LYS A 57 24.60 -5.45 -20.70
C LYS A 57 24.00 -6.71 -20.10
N LYS A 58 23.35 -6.59 -18.94
CA LYS A 58 22.78 -7.74 -18.22
C LYS A 58 21.55 -8.31 -18.89
N SER A 59 20.64 -7.45 -19.36
CA SER A 59 19.41 -7.89 -20.03
C SER A 59 19.72 -8.68 -21.30
N LEU A 60 20.76 -8.31 -22.05
CA LEU A 60 21.23 -9.08 -23.20
C LEU A 60 21.90 -10.40 -22.81
N PHE A 61 22.55 -10.45 -21.64
CA PHE A 61 23.23 -11.64 -21.14
C PHE A 61 22.24 -12.70 -20.67
N VAL A 62 21.18 -12.31 -19.96
CA VAL A 62 20.13 -13.20 -19.44
C VAL A 62 18.84 -13.20 -20.28
N HIS A 63 18.89 -12.74 -21.53
CA HIS A 63 17.71 -12.65 -22.38
C HIS A 63 17.11 -14.05 -22.65
N PRO A 64 15.79 -14.26 -22.50
CA PRO A 64 15.17 -15.58 -22.66
C PRO A 64 15.46 -16.24 -24.01
N ASP A 65 15.47 -15.48 -25.12
CA ASP A 65 15.81 -16.02 -26.45
C ASP A 65 17.27 -16.50 -26.61
N LYS A 66 18.19 -16.01 -25.76
CA LYS A 66 19.63 -16.29 -25.88
C LYS A 66 20.13 -17.27 -24.82
N THR A 67 19.27 -17.71 -23.90
CA THR A 67 19.62 -18.57 -22.78
C THR A 67 18.71 -19.78 -22.76
N LYS A 68 19.25 -20.97 -22.51
CA LYS A 68 18.45 -22.20 -22.45
C LYS A 68 17.71 -22.38 -21.13
N ASN A 69 17.98 -21.55 -20.13
CA ASN A 69 17.43 -21.66 -18.79
C ASN A 69 15.94 -21.30 -18.74
N PRO A 70 15.06 -22.16 -18.19
CA PRO A 70 13.64 -21.86 -18.08
C PRO A 70 13.31 -20.69 -17.15
N LYS A 71 14.22 -20.30 -16.24
CA LYS A 71 14.03 -19.18 -15.32
C LYS A 71 14.49 -17.82 -15.88
N ALA A 72 15.03 -17.79 -17.09
CA ALA A 72 15.49 -16.56 -17.73
C ALA A 72 14.40 -15.47 -17.84
N PRO A 73 13.13 -15.78 -18.20
CA PRO A 73 12.06 -14.78 -18.23
C PRO A 73 11.85 -14.09 -16.87
N ASP A 74 11.81 -14.87 -15.79
CA ASP A 74 11.61 -14.34 -14.43
C ASP A 74 12.76 -13.43 -13.98
N ALA A 75 14.00 -13.81 -14.32
CA ALA A 75 15.18 -13.00 -14.02
C ALA A 75 15.21 -11.71 -14.86
N PHE A 76 14.84 -11.80 -16.14
CA PHE A 76 14.75 -10.65 -17.03
C PHE A 76 13.69 -9.64 -16.56
N ASP A 77 12.49 -10.09 -16.21
CA ASP A 77 11.43 -9.25 -15.65
C ASP A 77 11.86 -8.56 -14.37
N ARG A 78 12.64 -9.27 -13.55
CA ARG A 78 13.16 -8.73 -12.30
C ARG A 78 14.21 -7.64 -12.52
N LEU A 79 15.12 -7.84 -13.49
CA LEU A 79 16.06 -6.81 -13.93
C LEU A 79 15.32 -5.58 -14.49
N ALA A 80 14.29 -5.78 -15.30
CA ALA A 80 13.50 -4.70 -15.88
C ALA A 80 12.81 -3.85 -14.80
N LYS A 81 12.20 -4.49 -13.80
CA LYS A 81 11.59 -3.80 -12.64
C LYS A 81 12.61 -3.02 -11.83
N ALA A 82 13.78 -3.63 -11.53
CA ALA A 82 14.85 -2.94 -10.81
C ALA A 82 15.35 -1.71 -11.57
N HIS A 83 15.54 -1.82 -12.89
CA HIS A 83 15.93 -0.70 -13.73
C HIS A 83 14.86 0.41 -13.72
N GLN A 84 13.57 0.08 -13.84
CA GLN A 84 12.49 1.07 -13.76
C GLN A 84 12.46 1.80 -12.41
N THR A 85 12.63 1.07 -11.30
CA THR A 85 12.70 1.66 -9.95
C THR A 85 13.87 2.63 -9.80
N LEU A 86 15.03 2.33 -10.40
CA LEU A 86 16.19 3.22 -10.35
C LEU A 86 16.12 4.41 -11.31
N LEU A 87 15.23 4.38 -12.31
CA LEU A 87 14.97 5.52 -13.19
C LEU A 87 13.90 6.47 -12.64
N ASP A 88 13.07 6.01 -11.70
CA ASP A 88 12.11 6.87 -11.00
C ASP A 88 12.82 7.57 -9.83
N ASP A 89 13.08 8.87 -9.97
CA ASP A 89 13.78 9.69 -8.97
C ASP A 89 13.19 9.54 -7.56
N LYS A 90 11.86 9.46 -7.43
CA LYS A 90 11.20 9.35 -6.13
C LYS A 90 11.40 7.98 -5.51
N GLN A 91 11.34 6.92 -6.31
CA GLN A 91 11.58 5.57 -5.81
C GLN A 91 13.05 5.36 -5.49
N ARG A 92 13.94 5.87 -6.35
CA ARG A 92 15.39 5.85 -6.15
C ARG A 92 15.78 6.58 -4.87
N GLN A 93 15.26 7.78 -4.64
CA GLN A 93 15.54 8.54 -3.42
C GLN A 93 15.16 7.74 -2.17
N ARG A 94 13.97 7.13 -2.15
CA ARG A 94 13.52 6.30 -1.01
C ARG A 94 14.42 5.10 -0.78
N LEU A 95 14.89 4.47 -1.86
CA LEU A 95 15.82 3.35 -1.79
C LEU A 95 17.18 3.80 -1.26
N ASP A 96 17.71 4.92 -1.75
CA ASP A 96 18.97 5.52 -1.31
C ASP A 96 18.91 5.89 0.18
N GLU A 97 17.80 6.50 0.63
CA GLU A 97 17.53 6.80 2.04
C GLU A 97 17.54 5.52 2.89
N ALA A 98 16.77 4.49 2.51
CA ALA A 98 16.71 3.24 3.26
C ALA A 98 18.07 2.52 3.35
N ILE A 99 18.87 2.55 2.27
CA ILE A 99 20.21 1.95 2.25
C ILE A 99 21.20 2.78 3.08
N GLY A 100 21.10 4.10 3.05
CA GLY A 100 21.87 5.00 3.92
C GLY A 100 21.54 4.83 5.41
N ASP A 101 20.26 4.66 5.73
CA ASP A 101 19.80 4.34 7.08
C ASP A 101 20.33 2.99 7.54
N ALA A 102 20.31 1.97 6.69
CA ALA A 102 20.90 0.68 6.99
C ALA A 102 22.39 0.78 7.34
N ARG A 103 23.15 1.59 6.60
CA ARG A 103 24.56 1.87 6.92
C ARG A 103 24.68 2.49 8.31
N SER A 104 23.89 3.52 8.59
CA SER A 104 23.92 4.25 9.86
C SER A 104 23.54 3.37 11.05
N VAL A 105 22.52 2.51 10.89
CA VAL A 105 22.11 1.57 11.93
C VAL A 105 23.20 0.53 12.18
N LEU A 106 23.80 -0.05 11.13
CA LEU A 106 24.88 -1.01 11.25
C LEU A 106 26.09 -0.41 12.00
N MET A 107 26.52 0.79 11.60
CA MET A 107 27.62 1.52 12.22
C MET A 107 27.35 1.76 13.71
N ARG A 108 26.13 2.17 14.07
CA ARG A 108 25.72 2.40 15.47
C ARG A 108 25.71 1.11 16.30
N GLU A 109 25.17 0.02 15.76
CA GLU A 109 25.12 -1.28 16.44
C GLU A 109 26.51 -1.85 16.72
N ARG A 110 27.45 -1.66 15.78
CA ARG A 110 28.84 -2.10 15.90
C ARG A 110 29.75 -1.09 16.60
N LYS A 111 29.25 0.11 16.89
CA LYS A 111 30.01 1.26 17.43
C LYS A 111 31.23 1.62 16.57
N TRP A 112 31.10 1.46 15.26
CA TRP A 112 32.13 1.80 14.30
C TRP A 112 32.05 3.27 13.89
N THR A 113 33.19 3.81 13.47
CA THR A 113 33.34 5.17 12.94
C THR A 113 33.78 5.09 11.47
N ALA A 114 33.71 6.20 10.74
CA ALA A 114 34.11 6.21 9.33
C ALA A 114 35.58 5.80 9.11
N ASP A 115 36.44 5.97 10.12
CA ASP A 115 37.87 5.65 10.07
C ASP A 115 38.21 4.24 10.57
N SER A 116 37.22 3.48 11.07
CA SER A 116 37.40 2.09 11.50
C SER A 116 37.83 1.22 10.31
N GLU A 117 38.87 0.39 10.48
CA GLU A 117 39.41 -0.48 9.41
C GLU A 117 38.36 -1.46 8.88
N GLU A 118 37.47 -1.93 9.76
CA GLU A 118 36.40 -2.85 9.45
C GLU A 118 35.43 -2.29 8.41
N VAL A 119 35.27 -0.97 8.34
CA VAL A 119 34.36 -0.30 7.38
C VAL A 119 34.93 -0.31 5.95
N ARG A 120 36.24 -0.54 5.82
CA ARG A 120 36.94 -0.62 4.53
C ARG A 120 37.05 -2.05 4.00
N ASP A 121 36.74 -3.03 4.85
CA ASP A 121 36.81 -4.44 4.49
C ASP A 121 35.62 -4.90 3.65
N GLU A 122 35.80 -5.93 2.83
CA GLU A 122 34.74 -6.50 1.99
C GLU A 122 33.59 -7.08 2.84
N SER A 123 33.91 -7.58 4.03
CA SER A 123 32.93 -8.05 5.02
C SER A 123 31.93 -6.96 5.43
N PHE A 124 32.30 -5.68 5.39
CA PHE A 124 31.39 -4.58 5.65
C PHE A 124 30.28 -4.49 4.60
N LEU A 125 30.62 -4.69 3.32
CA LEU A 125 29.63 -4.63 2.24
C LEU A 125 28.60 -5.74 2.39
N GLU A 126 29.00 -6.93 2.82
CA GLU A 126 28.09 -8.04 3.09
C GLU A 126 27.16 -7.73 4.27
N LEU A 127 27.73 -7.27 5.39
CA LEU A 127 26.94 -6.84 6.56
C LEU A 127 25.98 -5.70 6.24
N TRP A 128 26.41 -4.74 5.42
CA TRP A 128 25.60 -3.61 5.01
C TRP A 128 24.47 -4.04 4.08
N ARG A 129 24.74 -4.90 3.09
CA ARG A 129 23.71 -5.49 2.21
C ARG A 129 22.67 -6.27 3.02
N ASP A 130 23.11 -7.05 3.99
CA ASP A 130 22.17 -7.76 4.86
C ASP A 130 21.35 -6.79 5.71
N LYS A 131 21.97 -5.76 6.28
CA LYS A 131 21.23 -4.74 7.04
C LYS A 131 20.22 -4.00 6.17
N ALA A 132 20.57 -3.70 4.92
CA ALA A 132 19.69 -3.04 3.96
C ALA A 132 18.42 -3.84 3.71
N LYS A 133 18.51 -5.18 3.60
CA LYS A 133 17.33 -6.05 3.46
C LYS A 133 16.36 -5.87 4.65
N TYR A 134 16.88 -5.87 5.88
CA TYR A 134 16.04 -5.68 7.07
C TYR A 134 15.34 -4.32 7.08
N VAL A 135 16.07 -3.24 6.82
CA VAL A 135 15.50 -1.88 6.80
C VAL A 135 14.44 -1.74 5.72
N LEU A 136 14.70 -2.23 4.51
CA LEU A 136 13.73 -2.21 3.40
C LEU A 136 12.46 -3.01 3.74
N MET A 137 12.60 -4.18 4.37
CA MET A 137 11.44 -4.95 4.83
C MET A 137 10.61 -4.19 5.86
N ASP A 138 11.26 -3.49 6.79
CA ASP A 138 10.56 -2.73 7.82
C ASP A 138 9.88 -1.48 7.25
N TYR A 139 10.49 -0.83 6.26
CA TYR A 139 9.88 0.31 5.55
C TYR A 139 8.61 -0.11 4.82
N GLU A 140 8.63 -1.27 4.13
CA GLU A 140 7.43 -1.81 3.48
C GLU A 140 6.36 -2.24 4.48
N LYS A 141 6.73 -2.88 5.60
CA LYS A 141 5.77 -3.21 6.67
C LYS A 141 5.09 -1.96 7.22
N ASP A 142 5.85 -0.92 7.48
CA ASP A 142 5.31 0.32 8.04
C ASP A 142 4.46 1.08 7.02
N ARG A 143 4.87 1.10 5.75
CA ARG A 143 4.05 1.61 4.65
C ARG A 143 2.72 0.87 4.57
N PHE A 144 2.74 -0.45 4.54
CA PHE A 144 1.54 -1.28 4.47
C PHE A 144 0.62 -1.07 5.69
N ARG A 145 1.20 -0.93 6.89
CA ARG A 145 0.44 -0.59 8.11
C ARG A 145 -0.24 0.76 7.99
N ARG A 146 0.47 1.79 7.50
CA ARG A 146 -0.07 3.15 7.30
C ARG A 146 -1.18 3.16 6.25
N GLU A 147 -0.98 2.54 5.10
CA GLU A 147 -1.99 2.42 4.04
C GLU A 147 -3.26 1.70 4.56
N LYS A 148 -3.10 0.60 5.30
CA LYS A 148 -4.22 -0.13 5.90
C LYS A 148 -4.96 0.70 6.96
N ALA A 149 -4.25 1.53 7.73
CA ALA A 149 -4.87 2.43 8.70
C ALA A 149 -5.70 3.51 7.99
N MET A 150 -5.16 4.13 6.94
CA MET A 150 -5.87 5.13 6.13
C MET A 150 -7.13 4.55 5.48
N MET A 151 -7.06 3.36 4.88
CA MET A 151 -8.24 2.71 4.29
C MET A 151 -9.35 2.43 5.32
N ARG A 152 -8.98 2.08 6.56
CA ARG A 152 -9.95 1.87 7.64
C ARG A 152 -10.61 3.16 8.08
N GLU A 153 -9.87 4.27 8.06
CA GLU A 153 -10.38 5.60 8.39
C GLU A 153 -11.32 6.11 7.29
N GLN A 154 -10.92 6.03 6.03
CA GLN A 154 -11.77 6.36 4.88
C GLN A 154 -13.07 5.55 4.89
N GLY A 155 -12.99 4.23 5.13
CA GLY A 155 -14.20 3.40 5.25
C GLY A 155 -15.07 3.72 6.48
N ARG A 156 -14.54 4.39 7.52
CA ARG A 156 -15.36 4.92 8.62
C ARG A 156 -16.03 6.22 8.22
N GLU A 157 -15.32 7.10 7.51
CA GLU A 157 -15.85 8.37 7.02
C GLU A 157 -16.95 8.17 5.97
N GLU A 158 -16.75 7.26 5.02
CA GLU A 158 -17.76 6.92 4.01
C GLU A 158 -19.05 6.41 4.65
N ARG A 159 -18.97 5.50 5.63
CA ARG A 159 -20.15 5.00 6.35
C ARG A 159 -20.87 6.12 7.09
N LYS A 160 -20.14 7.01 7.75
CA LYS A 160 -20.73 8.18 8.42
C LYS A 160 -21.42 9.11 7.42
N ALA A 161 -20.77 9.41 6.29
CA ALA A 161 -21.33 10.26 5.24
C ALA A 161 -22.59 9.64 4.62
N GLU A 162 -22.62 8.32 4.42
CA GLU A 162 -23.79 7.59 3.96
C GLU A 162 -24.93 7.63 4.99
N GLU A 163 -24.63 7.40 6.26
CA GLU A 163 -25.59 7.51 7.37
C GLU A 163 -26.18 8.92 7.47
N GLU A 164 -25.37 9.96 7.35
CA GLU A 164 -25.83 11.36 7.34
C GLU A 164 -26.71 11.67 6.12
N LEU A 165 -26.31 11.23 4.94
CA LEU A 165 -27.09 11.43 3.71
C LEU A 165 -28.43 10.70 3.79
N THR A 166 -28.45 9.48 4.31
CA THR A 166 -29.68 8.70 4.49
C THR A 166 -30.58 9.31 5.56
N ALA A 167 -30.02 9.79 6.68
CA ALA A 167 -30.77 10.51 7.70
C ALA A 167 -31.37 11.82 7.15
N LEU A 168 -30.61 12.56 6.34
CA LEU A 168 -31.09 13.77 5.68
C LEU A 168 -32.22 13.45 4.70
N LYS A 169 -32.09 12.39 3.90
CA LYS A 169 -33.16 11.91 3.02
C LYS A 169 -34.41 11.54 3.80
N ARG A 170 -34.26 10.74 4.87
CA ARG A 170 -35.37 10.35 5.77
C ARG A 170 -36.06 11.56 6.38
N LYS A 171 -35.29 12.53 6.90
CA LYS A 171 -35.84 13.77 7.46
C LYS A 171 -36.60 14.57 6.41
N ARG A 172 -36.02 14.74 5.21
CA ARG A 172 -36.67 15.44 4.10
C ARG A 172 -37.96 14.76 3.66
N GLU A 173 -37.99 13.43 3.60
CA GLU A 173 -39.19 12.66 3.29
C GLU A 173 -40.25 12.77 4.39
N HIS A 174 -39.82 12.68 5.65
CA HIS A 174 -40.69 12.90 6.80
C HIS A 174 -41.32 14.31 6.76
N ASP A 175 -40.53 15.36 6.56
CA ASP A 175 -41.01 16.75 6.52
C ASP A 175 -41.99 16.97 5.35
N LYS A 176 -41.69 16.38 4.18
CA LYS A 176 -42.63 16.38 3.04
C LYS A 176 -43.94 15.67 3.37
N ASN A 177 -43.88 14.50 4.00
CA ASN A 177 -45.08 13.75 4.38
C ASN A 177 -45.87 14.46 5.48
N TRP A 178 -45.18 15.13 6.40
CA TRP A 178 -45.77 15.99 7.43
C TRP A 178 -46.54 17.14 6.78
N GLU A 179 -45.95 17.87 5.83
CA GLU A 179 -46.65 18.96 5.13
C GLU A 179 -47.84 18.45 4.31
N LYS A 180 -47.73 17.30 3.63
CA LYS A 180 -48.86 16.74 2.86
C LYS A 180 -50.08 16.42 3.72
N THR A 181 -49.86 15.94 4.94
CA THR A 181 -50.93 15.57 5.89
C THR A 181 -51.34 16.75 6.79
N ARG A 182 -50.87 17.97 6.50
CA ARG A 182 -51.14 19.17 7.29
C ARG A 182 -52.61 19.48 7.39
N ASP A 183 -53.32 19.53 6.27
CA ASP A 183 -54.75 19.92 6.25
C ASP A 183 -55.62 18.88 6.95
N GLU A 184 -55.33 17.59 6.79
CA GLU A 184 -56.00 16.49 7.51
C GLU A 184 -55.78 16.59 9.02
N ARG A 185 -54.56 16.89 9.46
CA ARG A 185 -54.26 17.11 10.89
C ARG A 185 -54.96 18.35 11.45
N ILE A 186 -54.97 19.47 10.69
CA ILE A 186 -55.67 20.69 11.09
C ILE A 186 -57.18 20.42 11.21
N GLY A 187 -57.77 19.70 10.26
CA GLY A 187 -59.17 19.27 10.32
C GLY A 187 -59.45 18.43 11.57
N SER A 188 -58.66 17.38 11.78
CA SER A 188 -58.79 16.51 12.96
C SER A 188 -58.64 17.26 14.30
N TRP A 189 -57.76 18.26 14.36
CA TRP A 189 -57.58 19.10 15.55
C TRP A 189 -58.76 20.05 15.78
N ARG A 190 -59.32 20.64 14.72
CA ARG A 190 -60.55 21.45 14.80
C ARG A 190 -61.71 20.61 15.33
N ASP A 191 -61.91 19.42 14.78
CA ASP A 191 -62.97 18.50 15.23
C ASP A 191 -62.81 18.11 16.70
N PHE A 192 -61.57 17.88 17.15
CA PHE A 192 -61.28 17.61 18.57
C PHE A 192 -61.57 18.82 19.46
N ALA A 193 -61.15 20.02 19.05
CA ALA A 193 -61.40 21.25 19.79
C ALA A 193 -62.90 21.55 19.89
N ASP A 194 -63.64 21.36 18.80
CA ASP A 194 -65.10 21.53 18.76
C ASP A 194 -65.80 20.52 19.66
N LYS A 195 -65.37 19.25 19.66
CA LYS A 195 -65.85 18.23 20.63
C LYS A 195 -65.56 18.63 22.07
N GLN A 196 -64.37 19.15 22.37
CA GLN A 196 -64.02 19.56 23.73
C GLN A 196 -64.81 20.80 24.18
N ALA A 197 -65.05 21.75 23.27
CA ALA A 197 -65.91 22.91 23.54
C ALA A 197 -67.37 22.50 23.77
N ALA A 198 -67.89 21.56 22.99
CA ALA A 198 -69.22 20.97 23.21
C ALA A 198 -69.31 20.23 24.55
N ALA A 199 -68.28 19.49 24.94
CA ALA A 199 -68.21 18.83 26.25
C ALA A 199 -68.20 19.83 27.41
N LYS A 200 -67.42 20.93 27.33
CA LYS A 200 -67.43 22.00 28.35
C LYS A 200 -68.75 22.75 28.42
N ARG A 201 -69.42 22.99 27.28
CA ARG A 201 -70.78 23.57 27.24
C ARG A 201 -71.82 22.62 27.86
N GLY A 202 -71.65 21.31 27.68
CA GLY A 202 -72.45 20.27 28.35
C GLY A 202 -72.18 20.14 29.85
N GLU A 203 -70.96 20.40 30.31
CA GLU A 203 -70.57 20.34 31.73
C GLU A 203 -71.01 21.60 32.51
N GLY A 204 -71.09 22.77 31.86
CA GLY A 204 -71.69 23.99 32.42
C GLY A 204 -73.20 23.87 32.74
N SER A 205 -73.88 22.87 32.17
CA SER A 205 -75.30 22.55 32.43
C SER A 205 -75.51 21.61 33.63
N LYS A 206 -74.45 21.01 34.19
CA LYS A 206 -74.52 20.04 35.30
C LYS A 206 -74.00 20.54 36.66
N LYS A 207 -74.03 21.86 36.94
CA LYS A 207 -73.88 22.36 38.32
C LYS A 207 -75.22 22.82 38.91
N LYS A 208 -75.59 22.15 40.02
CA LYS A 208 -76.74 22.34 40.93
C LYS A 208 -78.07 21.66 40.55
N LYS A 209 -78.12 20.32 40.64
CA LYS A 209 -79.31 19.65 41.20
C LYS A 209 -79.00 19.32 42.66
N LYS A 210 -79.59 20.07 43.58
CA LYS A 210 -79.50 19.87 45.03
C LYS A 210 -79.92 18.43 45.36
N LEU A 211 -79.06 17.68 46.06
CA LEU A 211 -79.42 16.43 46.70
C LEU A 211 -80.44 16.77 47.80
N LYS A 212 -81.69 16.32 47.65
CA LYS A 212 -82.71 16.43 48.71
C LYS A 212 -82.37 15.40 49.78
N VAL A 213 -81.98 15.87 50.96
CA VAL A 213 -82.01 15.09 52.20
C VAL A 213 -83.46 15.15 52.73
N LEU A 214 -84.09 13.99 52.86
CA LEU A 214 -85.25 13.68 53.70
C LEU A 214 -84.77 12.45 54.49
N GLY A 215 -84.59 12.52 55.81
CA GLY A 215 -85.70 12.63 56.77
C GLY A 215 -85.86 11.24 57.35
#